data_AF-A0A2E9JAF1-F1
#
_entry.id   AF-A0A2E9JAF1-F1
#
_cell.length_a   1.000
_cell.length_b   1.000
_cell.length_c   1.000
_cell.angle_alpha   90.00
_cell.angle_beta   90.00
_cell.angle_gamma   90.00
#
_symmetry.space_group_name_H-M   'P 1'
#
loop_
_entity.id
_entity.type
_entity.pdbx_description
1 polymer ?
#
loop_
_entity_poly.entity_id
_entity_poly.type
_entity_poly.pdbx_seq_one_letter_code
_entity_poly.pdbx_strand_id
1 'polypeptide(L)'
;MVEIPEHLLKRSKSARERMTGQAPSSDDSSGIDESQNATPATEIDSPVETPPQKSEETIVVVEDAPYVNAAKTRNKIPWWAASALLCLPIWAVVYVGTLERPDVEATGVLQHGSEIYAQRCSSCHGTNGGGGAGNKLNDGEVMITFPHMEDMVEWITKGSDGFGVGTPYGDPERGRIVAGGMPAFGDVLNAEEIISVVLHERAVFGNSEEAVILATELDHTIEAGEMDLDMYFDAETITSSEIAEIFEETH
;
A
#
# COMPACT_ATOMS: atom_id res chain seq x y z
N MET A 1 -29.96 3.02 16.85
CA MET A 1 -29.16 3.73 17.87
C MET A 1 -28.18 2.71 18.45
N VAL A 2 -26.88 2.98 18.47
CA VAL A 2 -25.89 2.08 19.09
C VAL A 2 -25.45 2.73 20.40
N GLU A 3 -25.89 2.17 21.53
CA GLU A 3 -25.53 2.67 22.85
C GLU A 3 -24.10 2.23 23.19
N ILE A 4 -23.19 3.20 23.27
CA ILE A 4 -21.77 2.95 23.59
C ILE A 4 -21.67 2.61 25.09
N PRO A 5 -21.12 1.44 25.49
CA PRO A 5 -21.02 1.08 26.90
C PRO A 5 -20.19 2.07 27.72
N GLU A 6 -20.81 2.69 28.72
CA GLU A 6 -20.23 3.70 29.63
C GLU A 6 -18.83 3.36 30.19
N HIS A 7 -18.56 2.08 30.43
CA HIS A 7 -17.26 1.64 30.95
C HIS A 7 -16.10 1.92 29.97
N LEU A 8 -16.35 1.96 28.66
CA LEU A 8 -15.36 2.32 27.64
C LEU A 8 -15.03 3.82 27.68
N LEU A 9 -16.04 4.66 27.89
CA LEU A 9 -15.88 6.11 28.05
C LEU A 9 -15.12 6.47 29.34
N LYS A 10 -15.37 5.74 30.43
CA LYS A 10 -14.59 5.88 31.68
C LYS A 10 -13.14 5.40 31.49
N ARG A 11 -12.93 4.26 30.81
CA ARG A 11 -11.58 3.72 30.54
C ARG A 11 -10.75 4.67 29.68
N SER A 12 -11.32 5.24 28.61
CA SER A 12 -10.62 6.18 27.72
C SER A 12 -10.30 7.52 28.38
N LYS A 13 -11.21 8.08 29.21
CA LYS A 13 -10.92 9.23 30.07
C LYS A 13 -9.72 8.96 31.00
N SER A 14 -9.75 7.85 31.74
CA SER A 14 -8.66 7.46 32.64
C SER A 14 -7.31 7.16 31.93
N ALA A 15 -7.33 6.89 30.63
CA ALA A 15 -6.11 6.75 29.82
C ALA A 15 -5.57 8.12 29.41
N ARG A 16 -6.45 9.05 28.97
CA ARG A 16 -6.07 10.42 28.63
C ARG A 16 -5.53 11.18 29.83
N GLU A 17 -6.18 11.09 30.99
CA GLU A 17 -5.76 11.70 32.26
C GLU A 17 -4.33 11.28 32.67
N ARG A 18 -4.00 9.98 32.51
CA ARG A 18 -2.64 9.46 32.73
C ARG A 18 -1.62 9.95 31.70
N MET A 19 -2.03 10.19 30.46
CA MET A 19 -1.15 10.71 29.40
C MET A 19 -0.93 12.22 29.49
N THR A 20 -1.86 12.98 30.06
CA THR A 20 -1.75 14.45 30.19
C THR A 20 -1.10 14.93 31.49
N GLY A 21 -0.76 14.03 32.43
CA GLY A 21 0.04 14.35 33.62
C GLY A 21 -0.63 15.27 34.66
N GLN A 22 -1.92 15.55 34.52
CA GLN A 22 -2.65 16.49 35.36
C GLN A 22 -3.34 15.76 36.53
N ALA A 23 -2.83 15.94 37.75
CA ALA A 23 -3.48 15.45 38.95
C ALA A 23 -4.67 16.37 39.36
N PRO A 24 -5.82 15.82 39.78
CA PRO A 24 -6.85 16.57 40.48
C PRO A 24 -6.47 16.75 41.96
N SER A 25 -6.53 17.98 42.47
CA SER A 25 -6.45 18.30 43.90
C SER A 25 -7.76 17.95 44.63
N SER A 26 -7.66 17.73 45.94
CA SER A 26 -8.72 17.22 46.82
C SER A 26 -9.63 18.32 47.40
N ASP A 27 -10.76 17.88 48.01
CA ASP A 27 -11.15 18.07 49.44
C ASP A 27 -12.66 17.71 49.56
N ASP A 28 -13.27 17.40 50.71
CA ASP A 28 -12.91 17.40 52.15
C ASP A 28 -13.49 16.07 52.78
N SER A 29 -13.59 15.74 54.08
CA SER A 29 -13.41 16.43 55.37
C SER A 29 -13.22 15.45 56.55
N SER A 30 -12.75 15.96 57.70
CA SER A 30 -12.70 15.35 59.05
C SER A 30 -11.79 14.12 59.25
N GLY A 31 -11.02 13.96 60.33
CA GLY A 31 -10.69 14.82 61.50
C GLY A 31 -9.84 13.99 62.50
N ILE A 32 -9.04 14.54 63.44
CA ILE A 32 -8.95 15.93 63.94
C ILE A 32 -7.51 16.51 63.75
N ASP A 33 -6.66 17.00 64.67
CA ASP A 33 -6.64 17.16 66.15
C ASP A 33 -5.62 18.27 66.60
N GLU A 34 -5.52 18.54 67.92
CA GLU A 34 -4.68 19.55 68.61
C GLU A 34 -3.16 19.19 68.76
N SER A 35 -2.20 20.06 69.11
CA SER A 35 -2.18 21.51 69.43
C SER A 35 -0.75 22.12 69.36
N GLN A 36 -0.63 23.43 69.05
CA GLN A 36 0.29 24.47 69.61
C GLN A 36 1.85 24.27 69.68
N ASN A 37 2.73 25.29 69.76
CA ASN A 37 2.76 26.69 69.29
C ASN A 37 4.21 27.28 69.47
N ALA A 38 4.60 28.27 68.65
CA ALA A 38 5.65 29.32 68.81
C ALA A 38 7.11 29.04 69.34
N THR A 39 8.07 29.67 68.66
CA THR A 39 9.49 29.99 69.01
C THR A 39 9.61 31.23 69.96
N PRO A 40 10.81 31.75 70.37
CA PRO A 40 12.24 31.33 70.25
C PRO A 40 13.09 31.44 71.57
N ALA A 41 14.44 31.25 71.48
CA ALA A 41 15.52 32.12 72.06
C ALA A 41 16.73 31.43 72.77
N THR A 42 17.93 31.57 72.16
CA THR A 42 19.16 32.23 72.69
C THR A 42 19.88 31.79 74.01
N GLU A 43 21.12 31.28 73.85
CA GLU A 43 22.30 31.39 74.79
C GLU A 43 22.27 30.63 76.15
N ILE A 44 23.37 30.34 76.89
CA ILE A 44 24.83 30.65 76.78
C ILE A 44 25.68 29.40 77.17
N ASP A 45 26.96 29.40 76.75
CA ASP A 45 28.17 28.97 77.50
C ASP A 45 28.88 27.62 77.19
N SER A 46 30.15 27.58 77.61
CA SER A 46 31.28 26.69 77.27
C SER A 46 31.72 25.81 78.47
N PRO A 47 32.64 24.82 78.37
CA PRO A 47 33.89 24.87 77.59
C PRO A 47 34.46 23.59 76.92
N VAL A 48 35.24 23.87 75.86
CA VAL A 48 36.49 23.23 75.37
C VAL A 48 37.00 21.95 76.07
N GLU A 49 37.23 20.90 75.26
CA GLU A 49 38.41 20.02 75.40
C GLU A 49 38.87 19.47 74.02
N THR A 50 40.17 19.20 73.86
CA THR A 50 40.84 18.66 72.64
C THR A 50 42.15 17.95 73.06
N PRO A 51 42.83 17.12 72.24
CA PRO A 51 42.52 16.57 70.91
C PRO A 51 42.55 15.00 70.92
N PRO A 52 42.74 14.26 69.80
CA PRO A 52 44.06 14.14 69.13
C PRO A 52 44.02 14.16 67.58
N GLN A 53 45.17 14.42 66.97
CA GLN A 53 45.36 14.33 65.51
C GLN A 53 45.24 12.89 65.00
N LYS A 54 44.66 12.71 63.80
CA LYS A 54 44.83 11.50 62.99
C LYS A 54 45.98 11.72 62.00
N SER A 55 46.84 10.72 61.84
CA SER A 55 47.99 10.76 60.94
C SER A 55 47.60 10.82 59.46
N GLU A 56 48.29 11.65 58.68
CA GLU A 56 48.13 11.73 57.24
C GLU A 56 49.06 10.72 56.55
N GLU A 57 48.47 9.69 55.94
CA GLU A 57 49.20 8.66 55.21
C GLU A 57 49.36 9.07 53.74
N THR A 58 50.57 9.44 53.34
CA THR A 58 50.85 9.97 51.99
C THR A 58 50.83 8.87 50.94
N ILE A 59 49.65 8.61 50.35
CA ILE A 59 49.49 7.66 49.25
C ILE A 59 50.25 8.18 48.02
N VAL A 60 51.30 7.47 47.61
CA VAL A 60 52.04 7.76 46.38
C VAL A 60 51.18 7.37 45.19
N VAL A 61 50.50 8.35 44.59
CA VAL A 61 49.77 8.18 43.34
C VAL A 61 50.79 8.03 42.21
N VAL A 62 51.05 6.78 41.81
CA VAL A 62 51.76 6.49 40.56
C VAL A 62 50.82 6.86 39.41
N GLU A 63 51.16 7.95 38.71
CA GLU A 63 50.39 8.44 37.57
C GLU A 63 50.39 7.39 36.45
N ASP A 64 49.20 7.03 35.95
CA ASP A 64 49.03 6.04 34.89
C ASP A 64 49.83 6.42 33.64
N ALA A 65 50.64 5.50 33.11
CA ALA A 65 51.42 5.77 31.91
C ALA A 65 50.51 6.17 30.72
N PRO A 66 50.93 7.10 29.84
CA PRO A 66 50.02 7.74 28.87
C PRO A 66 49.33 6.77 27.90
N TYR A 67 49.97 5.65 27.57
CA TYR A 67 49.37 4.59 26.75
C TYR A 67 48.25 3.81 27.48
N VAL A 68 48.29 3.75 28.82
CA VAL A 68 47.22 3.18 29.66
C VAL A 68 46.03 4.14 29.74
N ASN A 69 46.29 5.44 29.89
CA ASN A 69 45.24 6.46 29.87
C ASN A 69 44.48 6.48 28.54
N ALA A 70 45.17 6.39 27.40
CA ALA A 70 44.54 6.28 26.08
C ALA A 70 43.67 5.01 25.90
N ALA A 71 43.93 3.94 26.66
CA ALA A 71 43.08 2.75 26.70
C ALA A 71 41.89 2.91 27.66
N LYS A 72 42.08 3.58 28.81
CA LYS A 72 41.04 3.84 29.83
C LYS A 72 39.97 4.84 29.38
N THR A 73 40.34 5.88 28.62
CA THR A 73 39.42 6.94 28.17
C THR A 73 38.65 6.62 26.88
N ARG A 74 38.83 5.43 26.31
CA ARG A 74 38.23 5.08 25.01
C ARG A 74 36.73 4.80 25.16
N ASN A 75 35.89 5.69 24.62
CA ASN A 75 34.44 5.54 24.59
C ASN A 75 34.03 4.18 24.02
N LYS A 76 33.30 3.39 24.82
CA LYS A 76 32.84 2.06 24.44
C LYS A 76 31.53 2.19 23.64
N ILE A 77 31.46 1.52 22.50
CA ILE A 77 30.21 1.39 21.73
C ILE A 77 29.19 0.67 22.63
N PRO A 78 28.00 1.24 22.89
CA PRO A 78 26.99 0.57 23.69
C PRO A 78 26.43 -0.62 22.94
N TRP A 79 26.14 -1.72 23.64
CA TRP A 79 25.80 -3.01 23.01
C TRP A 79 24.60 -2.93 22.04
N TRP A 80 23.61 -2.08 22.33
CA TRP A 80 22.46 -1.85 21.46
C TRP A 80 22.85 -1.30 20.08
N ALA A 81 23.94 -0.54 19.96
CA ALA A 81 24.38 0.03 18.69
C ALA A 81 25.00 -1.03 17.76
N ALA A 82 25.62 -2.06 18.33
CA ALA A 82 26.07 -3.23 17.57
C ALA A 82 24.87 -4.04 17.05
N SER A 83 23.83 -4.22 17.87
CA SER A 83 22.58 -4.84 17.44
C SER A 83 21.88 -4.03 16.34
N ALA A 84 21.79 -2.70 16.50
CA ALA A 84 21.18 -1.81 15.50
C ALA A 84 21.90 -1.86 14.14
N LEU A 85 23.24 -1.84 14.13
CA LEU A 85 24.04 -1.99 12.91
C LEU A 85 23.84 -3.34 12.22
N LEU A 86 23.65 -4.43 12.98
CA LEU A 86 23.45 -5.77 12.42
C LEU A 86 22.01 -5.98 11.94
N CYS A 87 21.03 -5.35 12.58
CA CYS A 87 19.64 -5.35 12.12
C CYS A 87 19.40 -4.41 10.92
N LEU A 88 20.19 -3.36 10.74
CA LEU A 88 20.04 -2.37 9.67
C LEU A 88 19.93 -2.96 8.25
N PRO A 89 20.81 -3.87 7.77
CA PRO A 89 20.67 -4.48 6.45
C PRO A 89 19.44 -5.39 6.32
N ILE A 90 19.05 -6.09 7.39
CA ILE A 90 17.85 -6.94 7.39
C ILE A 90 16.60 -6.06 7.32
N TRP A 91 16.56 -4.99 8.12
CA TRP A 91 15.51 -3.98 8.05
C TRP A 91 15.45 -3.31 6.68
N ALA A 92 16.59 -2.99 6.05
CA ALA A 92 16.62 -2.40 4.72
C ALA A 92 16.04 -3.35 3.65
N VAL A 93 16.38 -4.64 3.68
CA VAL A 93 15.79 -5.63 2.75
C VAL A 93 14.28 -5.79 2.97
N VAL A 94 13.83 -5.91 4.23
CA VAL A 94 12.38 -5.99 4.53
C VAL A 94 11.66 -4.69 4.15
N TYR A 95 12.26 -3.53 4.39
CA TYR A 95 11.70 -2.22 4.06
C TYR A 95 11.57 -2.05 2.54
N VAL A 96 12.63 -2.35 1.76
CA VAL A 96 12.58 -2.34 0.29
C VAL A 96 11.54 -3.33 -0.23
N GLY A 97 11.49 -4.56 0.28
CA GLY A 97 10.45 -5.55 -0.05
C GLY A 97 9.04 -5.22 0.47
N THR A 98 8.85 -4.07 1.12
CA THR A 98 7.53 -3.48 1.45
C THR A 98 7.31 -2.12 0.79
N LEU A 99 8.29 -1.62 0.03
CA LEU A 99 8.20 -0.46 -0.86
C LEU A 99 8.16 -0.86 -2.34
N GLU A 100 8.55 -2.09 -2.67
CA GLU A 100 8.13 -2.82 -3.86
C GLU A 100 6.59 -2.85 -3.88
N ARG A 101 6.01 -1.87 -4.57
CA ARG A 101 4.60 -1.87 -4.94
C ARG A 101 4.36 -3.04 -5.90
N PRO A 102 3.15 -3.64 -5.92
CA PRO A 102 2.75 -4.36 -7.12
C PRO A 102 2.90 -3.44 -8.33
N ASP A 103 3.30 -4.01 -9.45
CA ASP A 103 3.51 -3.34 -10.71
C ASP A 103 2.24 -2.65 -11.23
N VAL A 104 2.45 -1.58 -12.02
CA VAL A 104 1.46 -0.57 -12.44
C VAL A 104 0.94 0.33 -11.31
N GLU A 105 1.43 1.58 -11.27
CA GLU A 105 0.65 2.67 -10.66
C GLU A 105 -0.63 2.86 -11.48
N ALA A 106 -1.77 2.93 -10.79
CA ALA A 106 -3.09 3.05 -11.38
C ALA A 106 -3.36 4.46 -11.96
N THR A 107 -2.69 4.77 -13.07
CA THR A 107 -2.94 5.92 -13.96
C THR A 107 -2.89 5.45 -15.41
N GLY A 108 -3.63 6.14 -16.29
CA GLY A 108 -3.61 5.82 -17.71
C GLY A 108 -4.45 4.61 -18.13
N VAL A 109 -4.22 4.16 -19.37
CA VAL A 109 -4.98 3.12 -20.10
C VAL A 109 -5.33 1.89 -19.26
N LEU A 110 -4.36 1.27 -18.57
CA LEU A 110 -4.60 0.05 -17.78
C LEU A 110 -5.51 0.27 -16.57
N GLN A 111 -5.51 1.48 -16.00
CA GLN A 111 -6.45 1.85 -14.93
C GLN A 111 -7.83 2.19 -15.49
N HIS A 112 -7.91 2.86 -16.64
CA HIS A 112 -9.20 3.12 -17.28
C HIS A 112 -9.91 1.79 -17.62
N GLY A 113 -9.17 0.83 -18.19
CA GLY A 113 -9.64 -0.53 -18.41
C GLY A 113 -10.05 -1.26 -17.12
N SER A 114 -9.33 -1.06 -16.02
CA SER A 114 -9.68 -1.60 -14.68
C SER A 114 -11.03 -1.08 -14.19
N GLU A 115 -11.30 0.21 -14.38
CA GLU A 115 -12.56 0.85 -13.98
C GLU A 115 -13.73 0.40 -14.85
N ILE A 116 -13.52 0.21 -16.16
CA ILE A 116 -14.52 -0.35 -17.10
C ILE A 116 -14.80 -1.82 -16.74
N TYR A 117 -13.76 -2.61 -16.51
CA TYR A 117 -13.88 -4.02 -16.09
C TYR A 117 -14.71 -4.14 -14.81
N ALA A 118 -14.37 -3.34 -13.79
CA ALA A 118 -15.09 -3.31 -12.52
C ALA A 118 -16.58 -2.95 -12.71
N GLN A 119 -16.88 -1.94 -13.53
CA GLN A 119 -18.25 -1.46 -13.77
C GLN A 119 -19.12 -2.38 -14.64
N ARG A 120 -18.52 -3.08 -15.62
CA ARG A 120 -19.25 -3.80 -16.68
C ARG A 120 -19.00 -5.31 -16.61
N CYS A 121 -17.77 -5.76 -16.87
CA CYS A 121 -17.41 -7.17 -17.07
C CYS A 121 -17.48 -8.00 -15.78
N SER A 122 -17.05 -7.42 -14.65
CA SER A 122 -16.82 -8.13 -13.38
C SER A 122 -18.07 -8.82 -12.80
N SER A 123 -19.26 -8.33 -13.16
CA SER A 123 -20.55 -8.87 -12.71
C SER A 123 -20.83 -10.28 -13.23
N CYS A 124 -20.33 -10.61 -14.43
CA CYS A 124 -20.46 -11.92 -15.06
C CYS A 124 -19.17 -12.73 -15.01
N HIS A 125 -18.01 -12.09 -15.22
CA HIS A 125 -16.70 -12.73 -15.29
C HIS A 125 -15.95 -12.80 -13.94
N GLY A 126 -16.57 -12.27 -12.88
CA GLY A 126 -16.02 -12.22 -11.52
C GLY A 126 -14.98 -11.11 -11.35
N THR A 127 -14.87 -10.56 -10.13
CA THR A 127 -13.99 -9.41 -9.82
C THR A 127 -12.50 -9.61 -10.14
N ASN A 128 -12.05 -10.86 -10.31
CA ASN A 128 -10.67 -11.21 -10.62
C ASN A 128 -10.57 -12.12 -11.88
N GLY A 129 -11.52 -12.04 -12.82
CA GLY A 129 -11.53 -12.87 -14.03
C GLY A 129 -11.83 -14.36 -13.81
N GLY A 130 -12.27 -14.76 -12.62
CA GLY A 130 -12.51 -16.17 -12.24
C GLY A 130 -13.69 -16.86 -12.93
N GLY A 131 -14.49 -16.13 -13.70
CA GLY A 131 -15.73 -16.60 -14.32
C GLY A 131 -16.92 -16.59 -13.35
N GLY A 132 -18.08 -17.01 -13.86
CA GLY A 132 -19.33 -17.06 -13.09
C GLY A 132 -20.52 -17.34 -14.00
N ALA A 133 -21.23 -16.28 -14.38
CA ALA A 133 -22.20 -16.33 -15.49
C ALA A 133 -21.48 -16.19 -16.85
N GLY A 134 -20.39 -15.43 -16.88
CA GLY A 134 -19.45 -15.35 -17.99
C GLY A 134 -18.32 -16.36 -17.86
N ASN A 135 -17.56 -16.53 -18.96
CA ASN A 135 -16.37 -17.39 -18.98
C ASN A 135 -15.29 -16.92 -18.00
N LYS A 136 -14.48 -17.87 -17.50
CA LYS A 136 -13.20 -17.57 -16.87
C LYS A 136 -12.27 -16.90 -17.89
N LEU A 137 -11.55 -15.87 -17.42
CA LEU A 137 -10.57 -15.07 -18.17
C LEU A 137 -9.15 -15.22 -17.58
N ASN A 138 -9.05 -15.42 -16.26
CA ASN A 138 -7.78 -15.47 -15.54
C ASN A 138 -7.05 -16.83 -15.66
N ASP A 139 -5.83 -16.86 -15.12
CA ASP A 139 -4.81 -17.89 -15.35
C ASP A 139 -4.51 -18.10 -16.85
N GLY A 140 -4.57 -17.04 -17.65
CA GLY A 140 -4.28 -17.08 -19.09
C GLY A 140 -5.44 -17.49 -20.01
N GLU A 141 -6.63 -17.87 -19.50
CA GLU A 141 -7.77 -18.31 -20.34
C GLU A 141 -8.18 -17.27 -21.40
N VAL A 142 -7.99 -15.97 -21.12
CA VAL A 142 -8.19 -14.89 -22.09
C VAL A 142 -7.23 -15.01 -23.29
N MET A 143 -5.93 -15.26 -23.06
CA MET A 143 -4.93 -15.40 -24.13
C MET A 143 -5.07 -16.70 -24.91
N ILE A 144 -5.53 -17.78 -24.28
CA ILE A 144 -5.83 -19.05 -24.97
C ILE A 144 -7.15 -18.93 -25.76
N THR A 145 -8.06 -18.03 -25.38
CA THR A 145 -9.30 -17.79 -26.15
C THR A 145 -9.11 -16.75 -27.25
N PHE A 146 -8.24 -15.76 -27.02
CA PHE A 146 -7.91 -14.69 -27.95
C PHE A 146 -6.38 -14.50 -27.97
N PRO A 147 -5.63 -15.30 -28.76
CA PRO A 147 -4.20 -15.06 -28.98
C PRO A 147 -4.00 -13.68 -29.59
N HIS A 148 -4.79 -13.40 -30.63
CA HIS A 148 -4.98 -12.12 -31.29
C HIS A 148 -5.79 -11.16 -30.40
N MET A 149 -5.44 -9.88 -30.41
CA MET A 149 -6.14 -8.83 -29.64
C MET A 149 -7.38 -8.35 -30.38
N GLU A 150 -7.26 -8.22 -31.69
CA GLU A 150 -8.27 -7.80 -32.65
C GLU A 150 -9.56 -8.65 -32.57
N ASP A 151 -9.44 -9.98 -32.43
CA ASP A 151 -10.58 -10.88 -32.21
C ASP A 151 -11.29 -10.66 -30.87
N MET A 152 -10.55 -10.21 -29.85
CA MET A 152 -11.11 -9.89 -28.53
C MET A 152 -11.87 -8.56 -28.54
N VAL A 153 -11.30 -7.56 -29.26
CA VAL A 153 -11.93 -6.27 -29.51
C VAL A 153 -13.22 -6.47 -30.31
N GLU A 154 -13.21 -7.26 -31.40
CA GLU A 154 -14.44 -7.57 -32.16
C GLU A 154 -15.49 -8.27 -31.28
N TRP A 155 -15.08 -9.27 -30.49
CA TRP A 155 -15.97 -10.02 -29.60
C TRP A 155 -16.63 -9.14 -28.52
N ILE A 156 -15.89 -8.22 -27.90
CA ILE A 156 -16.45 -7.28 -26.91
C ILE A 156 -17.34 -6.24 -27.59
N THR A 157 -16.95 -5.73 -28.76
CA THR A 157 -17.73 -4.75 -29.52
C THR A 157 -19.10 -5.31 -29.89
N LYS A 158 -19.14 -6.49 -30.54
CA LYS A 158 -20.35 -7.08 -31.15
C LYS A 158 -21.14 -8.02 -30.23
N GLY A 159 -20.51 -8.58 -29.21
CA GLY A 159 -21.12 -9.50 -28.26
C GLY A 159 -21.73 -10.76 -28.89
N SER A 160 -22.58 -11.44 -28.13
CA SER A 160 -23.21 -12.70 -28.57
C SER A 160 -24.24 -12.53 -29.68
N ASP A 161 -24.94 -11.41 -29.74
CA ASP A 161 -26.01 -11.20 -30.71
C ASP A 161 -25.45 -10.77 -32.08
N GLY A 162 -24.35 -10.01 -32.11
CA GLY A 162 -23.65 -9.64 -33.35
C GLY A 162 -22.90 -10.82 -34.00
N PHE A 163 -22.29 -11.71 -33.21
CA PHE A 163 -21.72 -12.97 -33.73
C PHE A 163 -22.79 -14.04 -34.03
N GLY A 164 -23.93 -14.00 -33.35
CA GLY A 164 -25.03 -14.96 -33.47
C GLY A 164 -24.81 -16.29 -32.73
N VAL A 165 -25.82 -16.76 -32.01
CA VAL A 165 -25.75 -18.02 -31.24
C VAL A 165 -25.43 -19.23 -32.14
N GLY A 166 -24.40 -19.98 -31.77
CA GLY A 166 -23.94 -21.18 -32.50
C GLY A 166 -22.77 -20.97 -33.47
N THR A 167 -22.29 -19.74 -33.67
CA THR A 167 -21.05 -19.47 -34.41
C THR A 167 -19.80 -19.67 -33.52
N PRO A 168 -18.61 -19.91 -34.10
CA PRO A 168 -17.35 -19.83 -33.37
C PRO A 168 -16.92 -18.38 -33.12
N TYR A 169 -16.10 -18.16 -32.10
CA TYR A 169 -15.46 -16.86 -31.82
C TYR A 169 -14.08 -17.06 -31.16
N GLY A 170 -13.15 -16.13 -31.36
CA GLY A 170 -11.76 -16.27 -30.94
C GLY A 170 -11.05 -17.44 -31.63
N ASP A 171 -10.03 -18.00 -30.97
CA ASP A 171 -9.21 -19.09 -31.52
C ASP A 171 -10.04 -20.33 -31.95
N PRO A 172 -9.96 -20.75 -33.23
CA PRO A 172 -10.58 -21.97 -33.72
C PRO A 172 -10.12 -23.25 -33.00
N GLU A 173 -8.87 -23.32 -32.50
CA GLU A 173 -8.37 -24.49 -31.75
C GLU A 173 -8.96 -24.54 -30.31
N ARG A 174 -9.15 -23.38 -29.66
CA ARG A 174 -9.90 -23.26 -28.40
C ARG A 174 -11.34 -23.76 -28.51
N GLY A 175 -11.93 -23.68 -29.71
CA GLY A 175 -13.23 -24.24 -30.05
C GLY A 175 -14.39 -23.63 -29.28
N ARG A 176 -14.34 -22.32 -28.97
CA ARG A 176 -15.46 -21.62 -28.36
C ARG A 176 -16.62 -21.49 -29.36
N ILE A 177 -17.85 -21.55 -28.84
CA ILE A 177 -19.09 -21.37 -29.59
C ILE A 177 -19.97 -20.37 -28.82
N VAL A 178 -20.59 -19.43 -29.53
CA VAL A 178 -21.48 -18.42 -28.93
C VAL A 178 -22.71 -19.09 -28.30
N ALA A 179 -22.84 -18.95 -26.98
CA ALA A 179 -23.95 -19.48 -26.19
C ALA A 179 -25.08 -18.46 -25.92
N GLY A 180 -24.86 -17.18 -26.27
CA GLY A 180 -25.73 -16.08 -25.86
C GLY A 180 -25.32 -15.44 -24.53
N GLY A 181 -25.92 -14.30 -24.20
CA GLY A 181 -25.87 -13.69 -22.86
C GLY A 181 -24.72 -12.71 -22.58
N MET A 182 -23.68 -12.65 -23.41
CA MET A 182 -22.74 -11.53 -23.39
C MET A 182 -23.26 -10.42 -24.32
N PRO A 183 -23.57 -9.21 -23.80
CA PRO A 183 -24.08 -8.12 -24.61
C PRO A 183 -22.98 -7.54 -25.53
N ALA A 184 -23.40 -6.80 -26.55
CA ALA A 184 -22.52 -5.91 -27.30
C ALA A 184 -22.13 -4.69 -26.44
N PHE A 185 -20.92 -4.18 -26.62
CA PHE A 185 -20.45 -2.96 -25.95
C PHE A 185 -20.17 -1.78 -26.89
N GLY A 186 -20.14 -1.98 -28.21
CA GLY A 186 -19.87 -0.90 -29.19
C GLY A 186 -20.88 0.27 -29.17
N ASP A 187 -22.11 0.03 -28.74
CA ASP A 187 -23.14 1.08 -28.57
C ASP A 187 -22.95 1.94 -27.28
N VAL A 188 -22.07 1.53 -26.37
CA VAL A 188 -22.01 2.03 -24.98
C VAL A 188 -20.61 2.27 -24.42
N LEU A 189 -19.56 1.92 -25.16
CA LEU A 189 -18.15 2.23 -24.91
C LEU A 189 -17.52 2.72 -26.23
N ASN A 190 -16.65 3.72 -26.18
CA ASN A 190 -15.92 4.20 -27.36
C ASN A 190 -14.67 3.32 -27.69
N ALA A 191 -13.88 3.74 -28.69
CA ALA A 191 -12.70 2.98 -29.13
C ALA A 191 -11.66 2.83 -28.01
N GLU A 192 -11.36 3.94 -27.35
CA GLU A 192 -10.39 4.04 -26.25
C GLU A 192 -10.83 3.21 -25.04
N GLU A 193 -12.11 3.24 -24.68
CA GLU A 193 -12.70 2.43 -23.60
C GLU A 193 -12.60 0.92 -23.88
N ILE A 194 -12.93 0.48 -25.12
CA ILE A 194 -12.85 -0.94 -25.51
C ILE A 194 -11.40 -1.42 -25.55
N ILE A 195 -10.48 -0.64 -26.14
CA ILE A 195 -9.06 -0.98 -26.18
C ILE A 195 -8.46 -1.00 -24.77
N SER A 196 -8.82 -0.04 -23.90
CA SER A 196 -8.38 0.02 -22.51
C SER A 196 -8.78 -1.23 -21.72
N VAL A 197 -10.05 -1.68 -21.81
CA VAL A 197 -10.49 -2.89 -21.08
C VAL A 197 -9.88 -4.16 -21.66
N VAL A 198 -9.67 -4.24 -22.98
CA VAL A 198 -8.96 -5.37 -23.62
C VAL A 198 -7.51 -5.45 -23.15
N LEU A 199 -6.77 -4.33 -23.13
CA LEU A 199 -5.39 -4.28 -22.65
C LEU A 199 -5.30 -4.61 -21.16
N HIS A 200 -6.23 -4.10 -20.34
CA HIS A 200 -6.34 -4.48 -18.93
C HIS A 200 -6.57 -5.99 -18.74
N GLU A 201 -7.53 -6.59 -19.45
CA GLU A 201 -7.80 -8.03 -19.34
C GLU A 201 -6.61 -8.88 -19.83
N ARG A 202 -5.97 -8.51 -20.95
CA ARG A 202 -4.77 -9.22 -21.48
C ARG A 202 -3.56 -9.08 -20.56
N ALA A 203 -3.34 -7.91 -19.94
CA ALA A 203 -2.28 -7.71 -18.96
C ALA A 203 -2.57 -8.47 -17.66
N VAL A 204 -3.69 -8.21 -16.99
CA VAL A 204 -3.96 -8.66 -15.61
C VAL A 204 -4.47 -10.10 -15.52
N PHE A 205 -5.26 -10.56 -16.49
CA PHE A 205 -5.79 -11.94 -16.50
C PHE A 205 -5.03 -12.85 -17.46
N GLY A 206 -4.43 -12.27 -18.51
CA GLY A 206 -3.56 -12.96 -19.45
C GLY A 206 -2.10 -13.09 -19.01
N ASN A 207 -1.59 -12.16 -18.18
CA ASN A 207 -0.15 -11.98 -17.87
C ASN A 207 0.67 -11.59 -19.12
N SER A 208 0.08 -10.83 -20.05
CA SER A 208 0.76 -10.37 -21.26
C SER A 208 1.63 -9.13 -21.02
N GLU A 209 2.96 -9.31 -21.07
CA GLU A 209 3.93 -8.20 -21.06
C GLU A 209 3.74 -7.26 -22.27
N GLU A 210 3.37 -7.82 -23.42
CA GLU A 210 3.05 -7.10 -24.66
C GLU A 210 1.87 -6.13 -24.48
N ALA A 211 0.81 -6.56 -23.78
CA ALA A 211 -0.34 -5.69 -23.47
C ALA A 211 0.03 -4.55 -22.50
N VAL A 212 1.01 -4.76 -21.60
CA VAL A 212 1.52 -3.70 -20.72
C VAL A 212 2.34 -2.68 -21.51
N ILE A 213 3.16 -3.14 -22.47
CA ILE A 213 3.95 -2.26 -23.35
C ILE A 213 3.01 -1.40 -24.20
N LEU A 214 2.08 -2.03 -24.93
CA LEU A 214 1.15 -1.32 -25.81
C LEU A 214 0.25 -0.34 -25.05
N ALA A 215 -0.19 -0.69 -23.83
CA ALA A 215 -0.95 0.24 -23.00
C ALA A 215 -0.12 1.45 -22.52
N THR A 216 1.20 1.29 -22.32
CA THR A 216 2.10 2.38 -21.95
C THR A 216 2.38 3.32 -23.13
N GLU A 217 2.50 2.76 -24.34
CA GLU A 217 2.67 3.50 -25.59
C GLU A 217 1.38 4.28 -25.96
N LEU A 218 0.22 3.66 -25.77
CA LEU A 218 -1.08 4.30 -25.92
C LEU A 218 -1.29 5.44 -24.90
N ASP A 219 -0.86 5.27 -23.65
CA ASP A 219 -0.93 6.32 -22.62
C ASP A 219 -0.11 7.55 -23.02
N HIS A 220 1.13 7.35 -23.48
CA HIS A 220 2.00 8.44 -23.93
C HIS A 220 1.50 9.16 -25.20
N THR A 221 0.86 8.45 -26.13
CA THR A 221 0.33 9.04 -27.37
C THR A 221 -1.00 9.78 -27.15
N ILE A 222 -1.82 9.33 -26.20
CA ILE A 222 -2.98 10.09 -25.69
C ILE A 222 -2.51 11.35 -24.94
N GLU A 223 -1.54 11.26 -24.03
CA GLU A 223 -0.99 12.43 -23.33
C GLU A 223 -0.36 13.46 -24.30
N ALA A 224 0.24 13.01 -25.41
CA ALA A 224 0.76 13.87 -26.46
C ALA A 224 -0.34 14.56 -27.29
N GLY A 225 -1.57 14.03 -27.28
CA GLY A 225 -2.67 14.47 -28.14
C GLY A 225 -2.43 14.16 -29.62
N GLU A 226 -1.68 13.09 -29.92
CA GLU A 226 -1.24 12.75 -31.28
C GLU A 226 -2.14 11.69 -31.95
N MET A 227 -3.05 11.05 -31.20
CA MET A 227 -4.04 10.09 -31.71
C MET A 227 -5.47 10.45 -31.31
N ASP A 228 -6.42 10.15 -32.20
CA ASP A 228 -7.88 10.31 -32.01
C ASP A 228 -8.54 8.99 -32.49
N LEU A 229 -8.59 8.00 -31.59
CA LEU A 229 -9.02 6.64 -31.91
C LEU A 229 -10.50 6.55 -32.31
N ASP A 230 -11.34 7.47 -31.82
CA ASP A 230 -12.77 7.54 -32.17
C ASP A 230 -12.99 7.96 -33.65
N MET A 231 -11.95 8.43 -34.35
CA MET A 231 -12.01 8.71 -35.78
C MET A 231 -11.83 7.46 -36.66
N TYR A 232 -11.33 6.35 -36.09
CA TYR A 232 -10.94 5.13 -36.82
C TYR A 232 -11.83 3.90 -36.50
N PHE A 233 -12.80 4.03 -35.59
CA PHE A 233 -13.51 2.90 -35.00
C PHE A 233 -15.04 3.00 -35.19
N ASP A 234 -15.58 2.34 -36.22
CA ASP A 234 -17.03 2.23 -36.44
C ASP A 234 -17.57 0.92 -35.84
N ALA A 235 -18.30 1.05 -34.73
CA ALA A 235 -18.85 -0.08 -33.97
C ALA A 235 -19.85 -0.96 -34.75
N GLU A 236 -20.52 -0.46 -35.80
CA GLU A 236 -21.41 -1.29 -36.62
C GLU A 236 -20.65 -2.16 -37.62
N THR A 237 -19.48 -1.73 -38.12
CA THR A 237 -18.77 -2.41 -39.22
C THR A 237 -17.49 -3.12 -38.83
N ILE A 238 -16.76 -2.64 -37.82
CA ILE A 238 -15.35 -2.97 -37.59
C ILE A 238 -15.05 -4.47 -37.45
N THR A 239 -13.99 -4.93 -38.10
CA THR A 239 -13.50 -6.32 -38.14
C THR A 239 -12.10 -6.46 -37.57
N SER A 240 -11.70 -7.68 -37.18
CA SER A 240 -10.32 -7.96 -36.73
C SER A 240 -9.25 -7.47 -37.72
N SER A 241 -9.52 -7.54 -39.02
CA SER A 241 -8.64 -7.04 -40.08
C SER A 241 -8.42 -5.53 -40.05
N GLU A 242 -9.49 -4.73 -39.85
CA GLU A 242 -9.38 -3.26 -39.78
C GLU A 242 -8.69 -2.82 -38.49
N ILE A 243 -8.91 -3.55 -37.39
CA ILE A 243 -8.21 -3.32 -36.12
C ILE A 243 -6.72 -3.60 -36.26
N ALA A 244 -6.34 -4.69 -36.95
CA ALA A 244 -4.95 -5.02 -37.21
C ALA A 244 -4.23 -3.96 -38.06
N GLU A 245 -4.87 -3.43 -39.12
CA GLU A 245 -4.29 -2.35 -39.94
C GLU A 245 -4.02 -1.07 -39.12
N ILE A 246 -4.89 -0.70 -38.17
CA ILE A 246 -4.68 0.44 -37.26
C ILE A 246 -3.41 0.25 -36.40
N PHE A 247 -3.21 -0.94 -35.83
CA PHE A 247 -2.02 -1.22 -35.02
C PHE A 247 -0.75 -1.43 -35.87
N GLU A 248 -0.85 -1.89 -37.12
CA GLU A 248 0.30 -1.97 -38.05
C GLU A 248 0.74 -0.60 -38.60
N GLU A 249 -0.16 0.36 -38.86
CA GLU A 249 0.24 1.72 -39.28
C GLU A 249 0.87 2.58 -38.17
N THR A 250 0.84 2.12 -36.91
CA THR A 250 1.30 2.86 -35.72
C THR A 250 2.75 2.52 -35.30
N HIS A 251 3.44 1.58 -35.98
CA HIS A 251 4.78 1.08 -35.60
C HIS A 251 5.89 1.24 -36.68
#